data_AF-A0A955N5L5-F1
#
_entry.id   AF-A0A955N5L5-F1
#
_cell.length_a   1.000
_cell.length_b   1.000
_cell.length_c   1.000
_cell.angle_alpha   90.00
_cell.angle_beta   90.00
_cell.angle_gamma   90.00
#
_symmetry.space_group_name_H-M   'P 1'
#
loop_
_entity.id
_entity.type
_entity.pdbx_description
1 polymer ?
#
loop_
_entity_poly.entity_id
_entity_poly.type
_entity_poly.pdbx_seq_one_letter_code
_entity_poly.pdbx_strand_id
1 'polypeptide(L)'
;LLGTSVFAPVHPEDRDRVVEEFCLGMKTHGSGRSVYRYRHQNGEYRWFESTGRAFQTALGELRAVVISRDITQRKQWEDALEAIVKGNVIPGSPNFFEVLVGELAKALQVPMVFLSERIEPNASKARTLAFWNQDHFEPSTVYECLGGPCELVLGG
;
A
#
# COMPACT_ATOMS: atom_id res chain seq x y z
N LEU A 1 -22.35 13.53 11.65
CA LEU A 1 -21.87 14.88 11.35
C LEU A 1 -22.83 15.52 10.35
N LEU A 2 -23.91 16.13 10.84
CA LEU A 2 -24.82 16.95 10.03
C LEU A 2 -24.54 18.41 10.39
N GLY A 3 -24.41 19.30 9.40
CA GLY A 3 -24.19 20.73 9.60
C GLY A 3 -22.73 21.17 9.77
N THR A 4 -21.75 20.29 9.56
CA THR A 4 -20.31 20.63 9.57
C THR A 4 -19.73 20.50 8.17
N SER A 5 -18.79 21.38 7.81
CA SER A 5 -18.06 21.28 6.54
C SER A 5 -17.33 19.94 6.45
N VAL A 6 -17.64 19.15 5.43
CA VAL A 6 -16.97 17.88 5.13
C VAL A 6 -15.51 18.04 4.72
N PHE A 7 -15.08 19.28 4.40
CA PHE A 7 -13.69 19.58 4.03
C PHE A 7 -12.82 19.97 5.23
N ALA A 8 -13.43 20.28 6.40
CA ALA A 8 -12.67 20.68 7.57
C ALA A 8 -11.66 19.61 8.05
N PRO A 9 -11.97 18.30 8.02
CA PRO A 9 -11.03 17.26 8.43
C PRO A 9 -10.04 16.85 7.32
N VAL A 10 -10.14 17.41 6.12
CA VAL A 10 -9.14 17.21 5.06
C VAL A 10 -7.82 17.86 5.48
N HIS A 11 -6.71 17.18 5.19
CA HIS A 11 -5.37 17.69 5.46
C HIS A 11 -5.16 19.08 4.82
N PRO A 12 -4.50 20.03 5.50
CA PRO A 12 -4.35 21.40 5.02
C PRO A 12 -3.80 21.51 3.60
N GLU A 13 -2.79 20.70 3.26
CA GLU A 13 -2.18 20.67 1.92
C GLU A 13 -3.11 20.15 0.82
N ASP A 14 -4.08 19.30 1.16
CA ASP A 14 -4.99 18.70 0.18
C ASP A 14 -6.29 19.51 0.04
N ARG A 15 -6.59 20.39 1.00
CA ARG A 15 -7.91 21.02 1.16
C ARG A 15 -8.30 21.85 -0.06
N ASP A 16 -7.44 22.76 -0.49
CA ASP A 16 -7.78 23.70 -1.56
C ASP A 16 -8.04 22.96 -2.87
N ARG A 17 -7.19 21.98 -3.19
CA ARG A 17 -7.35 21.11 -4.36
C ARG A 17 -8.66 20.31 -4.30
N VAL A 18 -8.97 19.66 -3.17
CA VAL A 18 -10.19 18.85 -3.02
C VAL A 18 -11.45 19.71 -3.14
N VAL A 19 -11.43 20.93 -2.61
CA VAL A 19 -12.55 21.88 -2.74
C VAL A 19 -12.72 22.31 -4.19
N GLU A 20 -11.62 22.62 -4.90
CA GLU A 20 -11.66 23.01 -6.31
C GLU A 20 -12.23 21.88 -7.18
N GLU A 21 -11.73 20.66 -7.02
CA GLU A 21 -12.21 19.46 -7.73
C GLU A 21 -13.70 19.22 -7.48
N PHE A 22 -14.16 19.38 -6.24
CA PHE A 22 -15.58 19.25 -5.89
C PHE A 22 -16.43 20.36 -6.53
N CYS A 23 -16.00 21.62 -6.44
CA CYS A 23 -16.70 22.74 -7.05
C CYS A 23 -16.79 22.61 -8.57
N LEU A 24 -15.74 22.12 -9.23
CA LEU A 24 -15.73 21.85 -10.66
C LEU A 24 -16.73 20.75 -11.03
N GLY A 25 -16.74 19.64 -10.28
CA GLY A 25 -17.70 18.55 -10.47
C GLY A 25 -19.15 19.04 -10.32
N MET A 26 -19.42 19.91 -9.35
CA MET A 26 -20.73 20.54 -9.15
C MET A 26 -21.15 21.43 -10.32
N LYS A 27 -20.26 22.30 -10.80
CA LYS A 27 -20.53 23.21 -11.93
C LYS A 27 -20.76 22.46 -13.25
N THR A 28 -20.05 21.36 -13.47
CA THR A 28 -20.11 20.59 -14.71
C THR A 28 -21.18 19.51 -14.70
N HIS A 29 -21.87 19.30 -13.58
CA HIS A 29 -22.73 18.13 -13.36
C HIS A 29 -22.00 16.80 -13.67
N GLY A 30 -20.70 16.80 -13.44
CA GLY A 30 -19.78 15.74 -13.83
C GLY A 30 -19.57 14.71 -12.72
N SER A 31 -18.83 13.66 -13.06
CA SER A 31 -18.23 12.74 -12.09
C SER A 31 -16.75 13.05 -11.89
N GLY A 32 -16.26 12.81 -10.68
CA GLY A 32 -14.87 13.05 -10.32
C GLY A 32 -14.37 12.02 -9.30
N ARG A 33 -13.06 11.84 -9.26
CA ARG A 33 -12.36 11.02 -8.28
C ARG A 33 -11.25 11.84 -7.68
N SER A 34 -11.12 11.81 -6.35
CA SER A 34 -10.07 12.51 -5.61
C SER A 34 -9.47 11.60 -4.56
N VAL A 35 -8.16 11.68 -4.39
CA VAL A 35 -7.40 11.01 -3.32
C VAL A 35 -6.81 12.08 -2.41
N TYR A 36 -7.04 11.98 -1.11
CA TYR A 36 -6.62 12.98 -0.13
C TYR A 36 -6.47 12.38 1.27
N ARG A 37 -5.74 13.08 2.14
CA ARG A 37 -5.60 12.73 3.55
C ARG A 37 -6.77 13.30 4.34
N TYR A 38 -7.42 12.46 5.13
CA TYR A 38 -8.56 12.80 5.96
C TYR A 38 -8.30 12.45 7.42
N ARG A 39 -8.61 13.37 8.33
CA ARG A 39 -8.36 13.21 9.75
C ARG A 39 -9.40 12.27 10.37
N HIS A 40 -8.94 11.13 10.85
CA HIS A 40 -9.72 10.15 11.59
C HIS A 40 -10.03 10.67 13.02
N GLN A 41 -11.00 10.04 13.70
CA GLN A 41 -11.47 10.50 15.01
C GLN A 41 -10.37 10.45 16.10
N ASN A 42 -9.37 9.57 15.94
CA ASN A 42 -8.20 9.48 16.82
C ASN A 42 -7.13 10.56 16.55
N GLY A 43 -7.34 11.45 15.58
CA GLY A 43 -6.42 12.53 15.23
C GLY A 43 -5.41 12.18 14.12
N GLU A 44 -5.30 10.92 13.73
CA GLU A 44 -4.40 10.48 12.65
C GLU A 44 -4.97 10.83 11.27
N TYR A 45 -4.08 11.06 10.30
CA TYR A 45 -4.48 11.20 8.90
C TYR A 45 -4.46 9.85 8.19
N ARG A 46 -5.53 9.58 7.44
CA ARG A 46 -5.70 8.39 6.61
C ARG A 46 -5.94 8.75 5.17
N TRP A 47 -5.53 7.90 4.25
CA TRP A 47 -5.76 8.11 2.83
C TRP A 47 -7.18 7.70 2.46
N PHE A 48 -7.93 8.64 1.90
CA PHE A 48 -9.27 8.39 1.39
C PHE A 48 -9.30 8.64 -0.11
N GLU A 49 -9.99 7.75 -0.80
CA GLU A 49 -10.40 7.91 -2.18
C GLU A 49 -11.89 8.19 -2.22
N SER A 50 -12.28 9.33 -2.80
CA SER A 50 -13.69 9.67 -2.97
C SER A 50 -14.05 9.76 -4.44
N THR A 51 -15.10 9.05 -4.82
CA THR A 51 -15.73 9.20 -6.13
C THR A 51 -17.08 9.87 -5.96
N GLY A 52 -17.32 10.94 -6.70
CA GLY A 52 -18.56 11.70 -6.63
C GLY A 52 -19.16 11.96 -7.99
N ARG A 53 -20.48 12.16 -8.02
CA ARG A 53 -21.21 12.65 -9.19
C ARG A 53 -22.21 13.71 -8.77
N ALA A 54 -22.15 14.85 -9.43
CA ALA A 54 -23.16 15.89 -9.34
C ALA A 54 -24.26 15.66 -10.39
N PHE A 55 -25.49 16.02 -10.06
CA PHE A 55 -26.63 15.93 -10.95
C PHE A 55 -27.68 16.97 -10.57
N GLN A 56 -28.52 17.33 -11.54
CA GLN A 56 -29.66 18.19 -11.30
C GLN A 56 -30.92 17.33 -11.10
N THR A 57 -31.73 17.67 -10.11
CA THR A 57 -33.03 17.02 -9.90
C THR A 57 -34.04 17.52 -10.94
N ALA A 58 -35.19 16.84 -11.04
CA ALA A 58 -36.30 17.29 -11.88
C ALA A 58 -36.83 18.70 -11.52
N LEU A 59 -36.59 19.16 -10.29
CA LEU A 59 -36.95 20.50 -9.80
C LEU A 59 -35.87 21.56 -10.06
N GLY A 60 -34.78 21.20 -10.74
CA GLY A 60 -33.67 22.11 -11.04
C GLY A 60 -32.62 22.23 -9.92
N GLU A 61 -32.78 21.50 -8.81
CA GLU A 61 -31.83 21.57 -7.69
C GLU A 61 -30.54 20.80 -7.99
N LEU A 62 -29.39 21.40 -7.69
CA LEU A 62 -28.11 20.72 -7.80
C LEU A 62 -27.85 19.83 -6.57
N ARG A 63 -27.59 18.55 -6.80
CA ARG A 63 -27.26 17.55 -5.78
C ARG A 63 -25.98 16.80 -6.17
N ALA A 64 -25.33 16.18 -5.20
CA ALA A 64 -24.21 15.28 -5.45
C ALA A 64 -24.28 14.06 -4.53
N VAL A 65 -23.82 12.93 -5.06
CA VAL A 65 -23.56 11.72 -4.28
C VAL A 65 -22.06 11.50 -4.30
N VAL A 66 -21.47 11.26 -3.13
CA VAL A 66 -20.03 10.99 -2.95
C VAL A 66 -19.89 9.71 -2.14
N ILE A 67 -19.05 8.80 -2.63
CA ILE A 67 -18.68 7.57 -1.96
C ILE A 67 -17.19 7.67 -1.64
N SER A 68 -16.86 7.53 -0.37
CA SER A 68 -15.48 7.61 0.13
C SER A 68 -15.03 6.25 0.65
N ARG A 69 -13.84 5.82 0.25
CA ARG A 69 -13.20 4.57 0.66
C ARG A 69 -11.87 4.90 1.35
N ASP A 70 -11.64 4.32 2.52
CA ASP A 70 -10.32 4.31 3.13
C ASP A 70 -9.39 3.42 2.30
N ILE A 71 -8.33 4.00 1.76
CA ILE A 71 -7.30 3.31 0.96
C ILE A 71 -5.93 3.33 1.67
N THR A 72 -5.89 3.61 2.97
CA THR A 72 -4.65 3.72 3.76
C THR A 72 -3.82 2.45 3.65
N GLN A 73 -4.47 1.29 3.82
CA GLN A 73 -3.79 0.01 3.68
C GLN A 73 -3.17 -0.11 2.28
N ARG A 74 -3.95 0.07 1.21
CA ARG A 74 -3.46 0.04 -0.18
C ARG A 74 -2.27 0.98 -0.41
N LYS A 75 -2.31 2.19 0.14
CA LYS A 75 -1.20 3.16 0.03
C LYS A 75 0.06 2.69 0.74
N GLN A 76 -0.05 2.07 1.92
CA GLN A 76 1.10 1.47 2.59
C GLN A 76 1.76 0.36 1.76
N TRP A 77 0.97 -0.47 1.06
CA TRP A 77 1.51 -1.48 0.14
C TRP A 77 2.16 -0.86 -1.11
N GLU A 78 1.55 0.18 -1.69
CA GLU A 78 2.12 0.91 -2.83
C GLU A 78 3.45 1.59 -2.45
N ASP A 79 3.49 2.28 -1.31
CA ASP A 79 4.67 2.99 -0.81
C ASP A 79 5.80 2.00 -0.45
N ALA A 80 5.45 0.84 0.09
CA ALA A 80 6.40 -0.24 0.34
C ALA A 80 7.04 -0.79 -0.94
N LEU A 81 6.21 -1.09 -1.95
CA LEU A 81 6.70 -1.53 -3.26
C LEU A 81 7.54 -0.43 -3.91
N GLU A 82 7.13 0.82 -3.78
CA GLU A 82 7.86 1.96 -4.31
C GLU A 82 9.19 2.18 -3.57
N ALA A 83 9.26 1.96 -2.25
CA ALA A 83 10.50 1.99 -1.48
C ALA A 83 11.47 0.88 -1.93
N ILE A 84 10.97 -0.32 -2.23
CA ILE A 84 11.77 -1.41 -2.80
C ILE A 84 12.34 -1.03 -4.17
N VAL A 85 11.56 -0.32 -4.99
CA VAL A 85 11.97 0.08 -6.35
C VAL A 85 12.90 1.31 -6.34
N LYS A 86 12.65 2.29 -5.46
CA LYS A 86 13.41 3.56 -5.39
C LYS A 86 14.63 3.50 -4.48
N GLY A 87 14.63 2.63 -3.47
CA GLY A 87 15.70 2.47 -2.51
C GLY A 87 16.87 1.65 -3.05
N ASN A 88 17.64 2.17 -4.01
CA ASN A 88 19.03 1.77 -4.32
C ASN A 88 19.38 0.26 -4.27
N VAL A 89 18.47 -0.60 -4.69
CA VAL A 89 18.84 -1.94 -5.09
C VAL A 89 19.45 -1.81 -6.47
N ILE A 90 20.77 -1.83 -6.54
CA ILE A 90 21.44 -2.23 -7.77
C ILE A 90 21.38 -3.76 -7.79
N PRO A 91 20.70 -4.40 -8.74
CA PRO A 91 20.77 -5.85 -8.89
C PRO A 91 22.26 -6.26 -8.97
N GLY A 92 22.71 -7.06 -8.00
CA GLY A 92 24.12 -7.45 -7.87
C GLY A 92 24.93 -6.72 -6.79
N SER A 93 24.34 -5.83 -5.99
CA SER A 93 25.00 -5.33 -4.78
C SER A 93 25.03 -6.43 -3.68
N PRO A 94 26.07 -6.46 -2.81
CA PRO A 94 26.24 -7.54 -1.84
C PRO A 94 25.08 -7.72 -0.85
N ASN A 95 24.25 -6.69 -0.65
CA ASN A 95 23.20 -6.66 0.39
C ASN A 95 21.80 -6.47 -0.19
N PHE A 96 21.58 -6.69 -1.50
CA PHE A 96 20.27 -6.51 -2.12
C PHE A 96 19.17 -7.26 -1.36
N PHE A 97 19.36 -8.57 -1.18
CA PHE A 97 18.31 -9.42 -0.62
C PHE A 97 18.02 -9.08 0.85
N GLU A 98 19.02 -8.65 1.61
CA GLU A 98 18.83 -8.17 2.99
C GLU A 98 17.95 -6.90 3.01
N VAL A 99 18.30 -5.90 2.20
CA VAL A 99 17.51 -4.66 2.10
C VAL A 99 16.07 -4.95 1.66
N LEU A 100 15.89 -5.79 0.64
CA LEU A 100 14.59 -6.20 0.15
C LEU A 100 13.73 -6.85 1.25
N VAL A 101 14.30 -7.84 1.95
CA VAL A 101 13.59 -8.60 2.98
C VAL A 101 13.26 -7.72 4.19
N GLY A 102 14.17 -6.82 4.59
CA GLY A 102 13.94 -5.87 5.68
C GLY A 102 12.84 -4.83 5.36
N GLU A 103 12.83 -4.29 4.14
CA GLU A 103 11.77 -3.37 3.71
C GLU A 103 10.41 -4.08 3.56
N LEU A 104 10.39 -5.31 3.07
CA LEU A 104 9.18 -6.13 3.05
C LEU A 104 8.64 -6.41 4.47
N ALA A 105 9.49 -6.74 5.43
CA ALA A 105 9.03 -6.98 6.80
C ALA A 105 8.31 -5.74 7.40
N LYS A 106 8.89 -4.55 7.22
CA LYS A 106 8.30 -3.28 7.66
C LYS A 106 6.99 -2.98 6.93
N ALA A 107 6.99 -3.12 5.62
CA ALA A 107 5.86 -2.85 4.75
C ALA A 107 4.63 -3.70 5.07
N LEU A 108 4.87 -5.00 5.23
CA LEU A 108 3.84 -6.00 5.46
C LEU A 108 3.43 -6.06 6.93
N GLN A 109 4.18 -5.39 7.82
CA GLN A 109 4.05 -5.48 9.28
C GLN A 109 4.09 -6.93 9.77
N VAL A 110 4.95 -7.76 9.17
CA VAL A 110 5.13 -9.16 9.55
C VAL A 110 6.43 -9.35 10.30
N PRO A 111 6.44 -10.18 11.36
CA PRO A 111 7.64 -10.40 12.16
C PRO A 111 8.69 -11.25 11.42
N MET A 112 8.35 -11.86 10.27
CA MET A 112 9.20 -12.85 9.62
C MET A 112 9.07 -12.79 8.10
N VAL A 113 10.18 -12.57 7.41
CA VAL A 113 10.28 -12.66 5.93
C VAL A 113 11.59 -13.33 5.58
N PHE A 114 11.57 -14.32 4.69
CA PHE A 114 12.78 -14.96 4.19
C PHE A 114 12.73 -15.11 2.67
N LEU A 115 13.90 -15.05 2.06
CA LEU A 115 14.10 -15.32 0.65
C LEU A 115 15.13 -16.44 0.52
N SER A 116 14.83 -17.44 -0.30
CA SER A 116 15.66 -18.61 -0.49
C SER A 116 15.81 -18.94 -1.97
N GLU A 117 16.98 -19.42 -2.36
CA GLU A 117 17.21 -19.99 -3.67
C GLU A 117 17.46 -21.49 -3.58
N ARG A 118 17.10 -22.22 -4.63
CA ARG A 118 17.39 -23.65 -4.73
C ARG A 118 18.86 -23.83 -5.13
N ILE A 119 19.57 -24.73 -4.45
CA ILE A 119 21.01 -24.95 -4.68
C ILE A 119 21.26 -25.70 -6.00
N GLU A 120 20.44 -26.71 -6.30
CA GLU A 120 20.50 -27.45 -7.56
C GLU A 120 19.09 -27.77 -8.07
N PRO A 121 18.85 -27.85 -9.40
CA PRO A 121 17.53 -28.08 -9.98
C PRO A 121 16.78 -29.29 -9.40
N ASN A 122 17.51 -30.36 -9.05
CA ASN A 122 16.96 -31.61 -8.53
C ASN A 122 17.22 -31.81 -7.02
N ALA A 123 17.84 -30.84 -6.34
CA ALA A 123 18.09 -30.95 -4.91
C ALA A 123 16.90 -30.45 -4.10
N SER A 124 16.53 -31.22 -3.07
CA SER A 124 15.58 -30.83 -2.03
C SER A 124 16.16 -29.79 -1.03
N LYS A 125 17.26 -29.12 -1.39
CA LYS A 125 17.96 -28.16 -0.54
C LYS A 125 17.84 -26.74 -1.09
N ALA A 126 17.47 -25.83 -0.19
CA ALA A 126 17.46 -24.41 -0.46
C ALA A 126 18.47 -23.68 0.44
N ARG A 127 19.07 -22.63 -0.11
CA ARG A 127 19.93 -21.69 0.61
C ARG A 127 19.15 -20.43 0.86
N THR A 128 19.11 -20.00 2.11
CA THR A 128 18.57 -18.69 2.49
C THR A 128 19.48 -17.60 1.96
N LEU A 129 18.95 -16.71 1.13
CA LEU A 129 19.63 -15.52 0.63
C LEU A 129 19.53 -14.34 1.61
N ALA A 130 18.40 -14.20 2.29
CA ALA A 130 18.21 -13.27 3.38
C ALA A 130 17.04 -13.72 4.26
N PHE A 131 17.14 -13.49 5.56
CA PHE A 131 16.09 -13.83 6.52
C PHE A 131 15.99 -12.76 7.59
N TRP A 132 14.86 -12.03 7.61
CA TRP A 132 14.49 -11.11 8.66
C TRP A 132 13.60 -11.81 9.68
N ASN A 133 13.98 -11.73 10.95
CA ASN A 133 13.26 -12.32 12.07
C ASN A 133 13.17 -11.29 13.20
N GLN A 134 11.94 -10.89 13.53
CA GLN A 134 11.60 -9.86 14.51
C GLN A 134 12.26 -8.52 14.18
N ASP A 135 13.49 -8.30 14.66
CA ASP A 135 14.23 -7.04 14.55
C ASP A 135 15.68 -7.21 14.06
N HIS A 136 16.08 -8.41 13.61
CA HIS A 136 17.44 -8.69 13.12
C HIS A 136 17.47 -9.60 11.88
N PHE A 137 18.61 -9.60 11.19
CA PHE A 137 18.90 -10.54 10.12
C PHE A 137 19.54 -11.82 10.68
N GLU A 138 19.01 -12.96 10.27
CA GLU A 138 19.56 -14.27 10.56
C GLU A 138 20.61 -14.66 9.52
N PRO A 139 21.67 -15.42 9.92
CA PRO A 139 22.70 -15.85 9.00
C PRO A 139 22.17 -16.77 7.92
N SER A 140 22.74 -16.66 6.71
CA SER A 140 22.45 -17.57 5.60
C SER A 140 22.66 -19.02 6.03
N THR A 141 21.61 -19.81 5.90
CA THR A 141 21.59 -21.23 6.28
C THR A 141 21.03 -22.05 5.11
N VAL A 142 21.53 -23.27 4.97
CA VAL A 142 20.97 -24.25 4.02
C VAL A 142 20.00 -25.14 4.77
N TYR A 143 18.78 -25.28 4.24
CA TYR A 143 17.75 -26.13 4.82
C TYR A 143 17.17 -27.10 3.80
N GLU A 144 16.63 -28.21 4.30
CA GLU A 144 15.91 -29.20 3.49
C GLU A 144 14.45 -28.77 3.35
N CYS A 145 13.97 -28.76 2.11
CA CYS A 145 12.58 -28.42 1.77
C CYS A 145 11.62 -29.60 1.93
N LEU A 146 12.10 -30.79 2.34
CA LEU A 146 11.34 -32.03 2.44
C LEU A 146 10.16 -31.91 3.42
N GLY A 147 8.98 -32.34 2.99
CA GLY A 147 7.74 -32.35 3.77
C GLY A 147 7.09 -30.98 3.95
N GLY A 148 7.65 -29.91 3.36
CA GLY A 148 7.14 -28.55 3.46
C GLY A 148 6.46 -28.04 2.18
N PRO A 149 5.74 -26.91 2.25
CA PRO A 149 5.13 -26.28 1.07
C PRO A 149 6.13 -26.00 -0.06
N CYS A 150 7.40 -25.77 0.29
CA CYS A 150 8.50 -25.56 -0.66
C CYS A 150 8.75 -26.78 -1.57
N GLU A 151 8.53 -28.02 -1.09
CA GLU A 151 8.67 -29.23 -1.91
C GLU A 151 7.66 -29.25 -3.06
N LEU A 152 6.41 -28.88 -2.80
CA LEU A 152 5.34 -28.84 -3.79
C LEU A 152 5.60 -27.83 -4.91
N VAL A 153 6.26 -26.71 -4.58
CA VAL A 153 6.58 -25.65 -5.55
C VAL A 153 7.85 -25.96 -6.34
N LEU A 154 8.82 -26.65 -5.72
CA LEU A 154 10.12 -26.97 -6.35
C LEU A 154 10.12 -28.29 -7.12
N GLY A 155 9.20 -29.21 -6.83
CA GLY A 155 9.06 -30.52 -7.49
C GLY A 155 8.18 -30.54 -8.75
N GLY A 156 7.82 -29.37 -9.28
CA GLY A 156 7.07 -29.20 -10.53
C GLY A 156 7.92 -29.34 -11.78
#